data_AF-A0A3M6HSA6-F1
#
_entry.id   AF-A0A3M6HSA6-F1
#
_cell.length_a   1.000
_cell.length_b   1.000
_cell.length_c   1.000
_cell.angle_alpha   90.00
_cell.angle_beta   90.00
_cell.angle_gamma   90.00
#
_symmetry.space_group_name_H-M   'P 1'
#
loop_
_entity.id
_entity.type
_entity.pdbx_description
1 polymer ?
#
loop_
_entity_poly.entity_id
_entity_poly.type
_entity_poly.pdbx_seq_one_letter_code
_entity_poly.pdbx_strand_id
1 'polypeptide(L)' 'MSGTTKQDLQQQLVAAKAELESWEQQELTRNDGSQAQDRRFEERGERLQKRVGELARQLDEISD' A
#
# COMPACT_ATOMS: atom_id res chain seq x y z
N MET A 1 3.08 4.63 -26.37
CA MET A 1 3.15 4.04 -25.02
C MET A 1 2.90 5.18 -24.05
N SER A 2 1.73 5.20 -23.42
CA SER A 2 1.39 6.25 -22.46
C SER A 2 2.27 6.04 -21.23
N GLY A 3 3.36 6.80 -21.15
CA GLY A 3 4.19 6.82 -19.95
C GLY A 3 3.31 7.24 -18.78
N THR A 4 3.29 6.43 -17.72
CA THR A 4 2.59 6.75 -16.48
C THR A 4 3.02 8.14 -16.06
N THR A 5 2.08 9.09 -16.03
CA THR A 5 2.42 10.47 -15.74
C THR A 5 2.69 10.61 -14.24
N LYS A 6 3.45 11.64 -13.84
CA LYS A 6 3.65 11.96 -12.41
C LYS A 6 2.33 12.06 -11.64
N GLN A 7 1.27 12.58 -12.29
CA GLN A 7 -0.07 12.62 -11.73
C GLN A 7 -0.67 11.23 -11.53
N ASP A 8 -0.51 10.31 -12.48
CA ASP A 8 -1.01 8.93 -12.34
C ASP A 8 -0.32 8.21 -11.18
N LEU A 9 1.00 8.39 -11.02
CA LEU A 9 1.73 7.82 -9.89
C LEU A 9 1.35 8.46 -8.55
N GLN A 10 1.10 9.77 -8.50
CA GLN A 10 0.57 10.42 -7.30
C GLN A 10 -0.80 9.86 -6.92
N GLN A 11 -1.70 9.68 -7.89
CA GLN A 11 -3.01 9.08 -7.65
C GLN A 11 -2.89 7.64 -7.15
N GLN A 12 -2.02 6.83 -7.76
CA GLN A 12 -1.75 5.47 -7.32
C GLN A 12 -1.15 5.43 -5.92
N LEU A 13 -0.24 6.35 -5.58
CA LEU A 13 0.36 6.46 -4.26
C LEU A 13 -0.68 6.85 -3.20
N VAL A 14 -1.56 7.80 -3.50
CA VAL A 14 -2.66 8.19 -2.60
C VAL A 14 -3.62 7.01 -2.36
N ALA A 15 -4.00 6.29 -3.42
CA ALA A 15 -4.85 5.12 -3.30
C ALA A 15 -4.18 4.00 -2.47
N ALA A 16 -2.91 3.70 -2.72
CA ALA A 16 -2.16 2.69 -1.98
C ALA A 16 -1.98 3.05 -0.49
N LYS A 17 -1.80 4.34 -0.17
CA LYS A 17 -1.76 4.83 1.22
C LYS A 17 -3.11 4.67 1.91
N ALA A 18 -4.21 5.01 1.24
CA ALA A 18 -5.56 4.82 1.79
C ALA A 18 -5.89 3.33 2.02
N GLU A 19 -5.45 2.44 1.12
CA GLU A 19 -5.56 0.99 1.31
C GLU A 19 -4.75 0.49 2.52
N LEU A 20 -3.53 1.01 2.70
CA LEU A 20 -2.69 0.68 3.86
C LEU A 20 -3.31 1.16 5.18
N GLU A 21 -3.79 2.41 5.23
CA GLU A 21 -4.47 2.96 6.41
C GLU A 21 -5.74 2.15 6.75
N SER A 22 -6.53 1.78 5.74
CA SER A 22 -7.71 0.92 5.93
C SER A 22 -7.33 -0.46 6.49
N TRP A 23 -6.19 -1.01 6.06
CA TRP A 23 -5.66 -2.27 6.59
C TRP A 23 -5.20 -2.11 8.05
N GLU A 24 -4.46 -1.06 8.38
CA GLU A 24 -4.02 -0.78 9.76
C GLU A 24 -5.23 -0.61 10.72
N GLN A 25 -6.29 0.05 10.27
CA GLN A 25 -7.54 0.16 11.06
C GLN A 25 -8.24 -1.19 11.27
N GLN A 26 -8.19 -2.09 10.29
CA GLN A 26 -8.69 -3.46 10.43
C GLN A 26 -7.84 -4.27 11.41
N GLU A 27 -6.53 -4.04 11.47
CA GLU A 27 -5.63 -4.67 12.45
C GLU A 27 -6.00 -4.25 13.86
N LEU A 28 -6.19 -2.95 14.09
CA LEU A 28 -6.54 -2.38 15.39
C LEU A 28 -7.89 -2.86 15.91
N THR A 29 -8.79 -3.28 15.02
CA THR A 29 -10.14 -3.77 15.37
C THR A 29 -10.25 -5.29 15.39
N ARG A 30 -9.21 -6.03 14.99
CA ARG A 30 -9.16 -7.48 15.08
C ARG A 30 -8.89 -7.94 16.51
N ASN A 31 -9.86 -8.65 17.08
CA ASN A 31 -9.76 -9.26 18.42
C ASN A 31 -10.01 -10.78 18.39
N ASP A 32 -9.81 -11.46 17.25
CA ASP A 32 -10.32 -12.83 17.04
C ASP A 32 -9.30 -13.98 17.12
N GLY A 33 -8.02 -13.70 17.36
CA GLY A 33 -7.00 -14.71 17.72
C GLY A 33 -6.76 -15.83 16.71
N SER A 34 -7.16 -15.66 15.45
CA SER A 34 -7.09 -16.71 14.43
C SER A 34 -5.79 -16.68 13.60
N GLN A 35 -4.80 -17.48 14.01
CA GLN A 35 -3.43 -17.53 13.44
C GLN A 35 -3.30 -17.66 11.91
N ALA A 36 -4.23 -18.35 11.24
CA ALA A 36 -4.18 -18.50 9.78
C ALA A 36 -4.69 -17.26 9.03
N GLN A 37 -5.61 -16.53 9.64
CA GLN A 37 -6.06 -15.22 9.17
C GLN A 37 -5.06 -14.14 9.52
N ASP A 38 -4.27 -14.29 10.59
CA ASP A 38 -3.15 -13.40 10.93
C ASP A 38 -2.11 -13.40 9.81
N ARG A 39 -1.60 -14.56 9.37
CA ARG A 39 -0.57 -14.60 8.31
C ARG A 39 -1.00 -13.97 6.98
N ARG A 40 -2.20 -14.30 6.49
CA ARG A 40 -2.70 -13.73 5.23
C ARG A 40 -2.87 -12.22 5.32
N PHE A 41 -3.18 -11.73 6.52
CA PHE A 41 -3.37 -10.33 6.80
C PHE A 41 -2.02 -9.61 6.91
N GLU A 42 -1.04 -10.18 7.60
CA GLU A 42 0.35 -9.72 7.63
C GLU A 42 0.94 -9.66 6.21
N GLU A 43 0.81 -10.74 5.42
CA GLU A 43 1.25 -10.77 4.01
C GLU A 43 0.57 -9.71 3.15
N ARG A 44 -0.66 -9.31 3.49
CA ARG A 44 -1.36 -8.21 2.80
C ARG A 44 -0.77 -6.86 3.21
N GLY A 45 -0.53 -6.64 4.50
CA GLY A 45 0.14 -5.44 5.01
C GLY A 45 1.51 -5.23 4.39
N GLU A 46 2.36 -6.28 4.37
CA GLU A 46 3.68 -6.21 3.75
C GLU A 46 3.62 -5.86 2.25
N ARG A 47 2.65 -6.42 1.52
CA ARG A 47 2.45 -6.11 0.10
C ARG A 47 2.03 -4.65 -0.10
N LEU A 48 1.15 -4.14 0.74
CA LEU A 48 0.71 -2.74 0.69
C LEU A 48 1.87 -1.78 1.00
N GLN A 49 2.66 -2.07 2.03
CA GLN A 49 3.84 -1.28 2.37
C GLN A 49 4.87 -1.28 1.24
N LYS A 50 5.18 -2.44 0.65
CA LYS A 50 6.08 -2.54 -0.51
C LYS A 50 5.57 -1.71 -1.69
N ARG A 51 4.27 -1.82 -2.00
CA ARG A 51 3.64 -1.06 -3.10
C ARG A 51 3.71 0.45 -2.88
N VAL A 52 3.45 0.93 -1.66
CA VAL A 52 3.60 2.35 -1.31
C VAL A 52 5.04 2.81 -1.48
N GLY A 53 6.02 2.02 -1.01
CA GLY A 53 7.44 2.32 -1.15
C GLY A 53 7.91 2.38 -2.61
N GLU A 54 7.50 1.41 -3.42
CA GLU A 54 7.80 1.36 -4.85
C GLU A 54 7.21 2.57 -5.60
N LEU A 55 5.94 2.90 -5.34
CA LEU A 55 5.28 4.06 -5.96
C LEU A 55 5.92 5.38 -5.52
N ALA A 56 6.30 5.51 -4.24
CA ALA A 56 7.00 6.68 -3.74
C ALA A 56 8.38 6.84 -4.41
N ARG A 57 9.12 5.75 -4.57
CA ARG A 57 10.41 5.74 -5.26
C ARG A 57 10.28 6.09 -6.74
N GLN A 58 9.31 5.50 -7.45
CA GLN A 58 9.05 5.85 -8.85
C GLN A 58 8.68 7.33 -9.01
N LEU A 59 7.95 7.89 -8.05
CA LEU A 59 7.61 9.32 -8.05
C LEU A 59 8.85 10.20 -7.89
N ASP A 60 9.80 9.78 -7.06
CA ASP A 60 11.07 10.47 -6.81
C ASP A 60 11.96 10.39 -8.05
N GLU A 61 12.05 9.21 -8.68
CA GLU A 61 12.80 8.98 -9.93
C GLU A 61 12.24 9.76 -11.14
N ILE A 62 10.96 10.13 -11.12
CA ILE A 62 10.30 10.97 -12.15
C ILE A 62 10.33 12.46 -11.78
N SER A 63 10.81 12.82 -10.58
CA SER A 63 10.89 14.21 -10.13
C SER A 63 12.17 14.95 -10.57
N ASP A 64 13.04 14.33 -11.37
CA ASP A 64 14.15 14.96 -12.08
C ASP A 64 13.77 15.44 -13.50
#